data_AF-A0A1Q6LBI7-F1
#
_entry.id   AF-A0A1Q6LBI7-F1
#
_cell.length_a   1.000
_cell.length_b   1.000
_cell.length_c   1.000
_cell.angle_alpha   90.00
_cell.angle_beta   90.00
_cell.angle_gamma   90.00
#
_symmetry.space_group_name_H-M   'P 1'
#
loop_
_entity.id
_entity.type
_entity.pdbx_description
1 polymer ?
#
loop_
_entity_poly.entity_id
_entity_poly.type
_entity_poly.pdbx_seq_one_letter_code
_entity_poly.pdbx_strand_id
1 'polypeptide(L)'
;MKKNLFRENGITLVALVITIIVLLILAGISIQSITNTGLFANAKQAKEKSMEGQLKEEITLAIQSIQAEEVYKGNSVTLETLAGGQLEKELKDITAELTDGEINGEYKDYEYTIDSNFNVTINGPVTGVRIKGSAEVQTGYVFEGNTVEIKVTASITEGTITGIEAPEGATIKTDTSTTEKVYTVNKNGAYTFKITSDSGKTKNITANVENILGAPQIKISDITENSFKINVENSYPEGVITEYKYSVGGTVKQQGTTDKSYIVTGLSEDTEYSSIKVVAYINSASKESNTEKVTTEMKDGIAYTWYEIAEIAKAISNNNSITDDTETVTVNGKKLKVGQMKKIDGKKVRILGFNHDELAEPTVAYDTTTLTGKAGISFEYVDFLISSAKMNSSDTNSGGWVNAALRGTLNGTTYNSLSIKNSIKKVKKEYIPTYNTVPTTMPTTDDYLWLLSCGEIWDNGYNGGITRGEAIATEGKQYKYYKMNLGSTNYDTSNNITKKPTMDAKDRNNVWILRSPAYYTSKYFCVVTDYGLCGETRSKLPSQSCTRFFNLA
;
A
#
# COMPACT_ATOMS: atom_id res chain seq x y z
N MET A 1 26.97 112.57 -19.30
CA MET A 1 26.91 112.65 -20.78
C MET A 1 27.56 111.40 -21.36
N LYS A 2 26.78 110.45 -21.90
CA LYS A 2 27.11 109.65 -23.11
C LYS A 2 26.04 108.58 -23.37
N LYS A 3 25.56 108.58 -24.61
CA LYS A 3 24.74 107.60 -25.33
C LYS A 3 25.38 106.20 -25.33
N ASN A 4 24.54 105.15 -25.40
CA ASN A 4 24.55 104.04 -26.39
C ASN A 4 23.55 102.95 -25.93
N LEU A 5 22.41 102.69 -26.61
CA LEU A 5 22.14 101.95 -27.88
C LEU A 5 22.00 100.43 -27.71
N PHE A 6 20.94 99.89 -28.35
CA PHE A 6 20.53 98.48 -28.59
C PHE A 6 19.54 97.88 -27.55
N ARG A 7 18.41 97.25 -27.89
CA ARG A 7 17.80 96.85 -29.17
C ARG A 7 16.45 96.15 -28.88
N GLU A 8 15.31 96.73 -29.22
CA GLU A 8 14.04 95.98 -29.20
C GLU A 8 13.73 95.50 -30.62
N ASN A 9 14.04 94.23 -30.89
CA ASN A 9 13.72 93.55 -32.15
C ASN A 9 12.20 93.28 -32.22
N GLY A 10 11.38 94.33 -32.33
CA GLY A 10 9.97 94.21 -32.67
C GLY A 10 9.85 93.79 -34.14
N ILE A 11 9.52 92.52 -34.38
CA ILE A 11 9.15 92.05 -35.72
C ILE A 11 7.88 92.81 -36.11
N THR A 12 7.92 93.60 -37.19
CA THR A 12 6.72 94.25 -37.73
C THR A 12 5.67 93.19 -38.06
N LEU A 13 4.39 93.48 -37.83
CA LEU A 13 3.28 92.54 -38.09
C LEU A 13 3.37 91.94 -39.51
N VAL A 14 3.79 92.75 -40.48
CA VAL A 14 4.04 92.32 -41.86
C VAL A 14 5.14 91.25 -41.95
N ALA A 15 6.26 91.42 -41.25
CA ALA A 15 7.33 90.43 -41.22
C ALA A 15 6.91 89.13 -40.51
N LEU A 16 6.07 89.21 -39.47
CA LEU A 16 5.51 88.03 -38.79
C LEU A 16 4.57 87.26 -39.73
N VAL A 17 3.66 87.97 -40.41
CA VAL A 17 2.71 87.38 -41.35
C VAL A 17 3.45 86.73 -42.52
N ILE A 18 4.45 87.40 -43.10
CA ILE A 18 5.27 86.81 -44.18
C ILE A 18 6.01 85.57 -43.70
N THR A 19 6.58 85.60 -42.49
CA THR A 19 7.29 84.43 -41.93
C THR A 19 6.35 83.25 -41.75
N ILE A 20 5.13 83.46 -41.25
CA ILE A 20 4.11 82.42 -41.11
C ILE A 20 3.70 81.87 -42.49
N ILE A 21 3.46 82.74 -43.47
CA ILE A 21 3.11 82.33 -44.83
C ILE A 21 4.23 81.49 -45.46
N VAL A 22 5.49 81.91 -45.34
CA VAL A 22 6.65 81.17 -45.86
C VAL A 22 6.79 79.82 -45.14
N LEU A 23 6.60 79.77 -43.82
CA LEU A 23 6.59 78.51 -43.07
C LEU A 23 5.45 77.57 -43.49
N LEU A 24 4.25 78.11 -43.76
CA LEU A 24 3.12 77.32 -44.24
C LEU A 24 3.33 76.79 -45.67
N ILE A 25 3.98 77.56 -46.54
CA ILE A 25 4.36 77.12 -47.89
C ILE A 25 5.46 76.06 -47.82
N LEU A 26 6.51 76.26 -47.02
CA LEU A 26 7.56 75.27 -46.79
C LEU A 26 7.01 73.98 -46.18
N ALA A 27 6.08 74.08 -45.22
CA ALA A 27 5.37 72.94 -44.65
C ALA A 27 4.51 72.26 -45.71
N GLY A 28 3.79 73.02 -46.55
CA GLY A 28 3.01 72.51 -47.67
C GLY A 28 3.88 71.72 -48.66
N ILE A 29 5.02 72.26 -49.09
CA ILE A 29 5.95 71.60 -50.01
C ILE A 29 6.61 70.37 -49.35
N SER A 30 6.94 70.44 -48.06
CA SER A 30 7.54 69.33 -47.33
C SER A 30 6.55 68.18 -47.11
N ILE A 31 5.31 68.48 -46.73
CA ILE A 31 4.23 67.49 -46.59
C ILE A 31 3.91 66.88 -47.96
N GLN A 32 3.85 67.71 -49.02
CA GLN A 32 3.57 67.27 -50.37
C GLN A 32 4.70 66.41 -50.96
N SER A 33 5.97 66.67 -50.61
CA SER A 33 7.09 65.80 -51.03
C SER A 33 7.08 64.46 -50.29
N ILE A 34 6.64 64.41 -49.03
CA ILE A 34 6.49 63.17 -48.26
C ILE A 34 5.28 62.35 -48.77
N THR A 35 4.16 62.99 -49.11
CA THR A 35 2.97 62.28 -49.62
C THR A 35 3.13 61.82 -51.07
N ASN A 36 3.88 62.55 -51.92
CA ASN A 36 4.12 62.18 -53.32
C ASN A 36 5.16 61.06 -53.54
N THR A 37 5.88 60.63 -52.50
CA THR A 37 6.88 59.53 -52.60
C THR A 37 6.31 58.15 -52.34
N GLY A 38 5.04 58.04 -51.92
CA GLY A 38 4.43 56.77 -51.52
C GLY A 38 5.03 56.17 -50.24
N LEU A 39 5.86 56.91 -49.50
CA LEU A 39 6.62 56.41 -48.34
C LEU A 39 5.72 55.75 -47.27
N PHE A 40 4.57 56.35 -46.94
CA PHE A 40 3.64 55.77 -45.97
C PHE A 40 2.97 54.49 -46.48
N ALA A 41 2.67 54.41 -47.79
CA ALA A 41 2.14 53.20 -48.40
C ALA A 41 3.19 52.09 -48.40
N ASN A 42 4.45 52.41 -48.73
CA ASN A 42 5.57 51.48 -48.70
C ASN A 42 5.88 51.00 -47.28
N ALA A 43 5.82 51.89 -46.27
CA ALA A 43 6.01 51.52 -44.87
C ALA A 43 4.90 50.59 -44.36
N LYS A 44 3.64 50.85 -44.76
CA LYS A 44 2.51 49.97 -44.46
C LYS A 44 2.68 48.59 -45.12
N GLN A 45 3.02 48.55 -46.41
CA GLN A 45 3.28 47.30 -47.14
C GLN A 45 4.47 46.52 -46.56
N ALA A 46 5.54 47.21 -46.14
CA ALA A 46 6.68 46.56 -45.50
C ALA A 46 6.30 45.92 -44.16
N LYS A 47 5.43 46.58 -43.38
CA LYS A 47 4.89 46.01 -42.13
C LYS A 47 4.02 44.78 -42.39
N GLU A 48 3.15 44.83 -43.39
CA GLU A 48 2.28 43.72 -43.79
C GLU A 48 3.11 42.51 -44.26
N LYS A 49 4.04 42.72 -45.20
CA LYS A 49 4.95 41.66 -45.67
C LYS A 49 5.84 41.06 -44.57
N SER A 50 6.25 41.87 -43.60
CA SER A 50 7.02 41.39 -42.44
C SER A 50 6.19 40.44 -41.58
N MET A 51 4.92 40.79 -41.30
CA MET A 51 4.00 39.92 -40.57
C MET A 51 3.69 38.64 -41.34
N GLU A 52 3.38 38.74 -42.64
CA GLU A 52 3.16 37.56 -43.51
C GLU A 52 4.37 36.62 -43.48
N GLY A 53 5.59 37.16 -43.53
CA GLY A 53 6.83 36.39 -43.42
C GLY A 53 6.96 35.65 -42.08
N GLN A 54 6.68 36.33 -40.97
CA GLN A 54 6.73 35.74 -39.63
C GLN A 54 5.71 34.61 -39.45
N LEU A 55 4.46 34.83 -39.88
CA LEU A 55 3.42 33.81 -39.76
C LEU A 55 3.71 32.60 -40.64
N LYS A 56 4.19 32.83 -41.87
CA LYS A 56 4.64 31.76 -42.75
C LYS A 56 5.73 30.91 -42.10
N GLU A 57 6.70 31.56 -41.45
CA GLU A 57 7.80 30.87 -40.77
C GLU A 57 7.30 30.04 -39.57
N GLU A 58 6.47 30.60 -38.70
CA GLU A 58 5.91 29.88 -37.55
C GLU A 58 5.11 28.63 -37.96
N ILE A 59 4.25 28.74 -38.96
CA ILE A 59 3.47 27.60 -39.48
C ILE A 59 4.39 26.55 -40.10
N THR A 60 5.38 26.99 -40.89
CA THR A 60 6.35 26.08 -41.51
C THR A 60 7.16 25.31 -40.47
N LEU A 61 7.61 25.98 -39.41
CA LEU A 61 8.36 25.35 -38.31
C LEU A 61 7.50 24.34 -37.54
N ALA A 62 6.23 24.65 -37.28
CA ALA A 62 5.31 23.71 -36.63
C ALA A 62 5.13 22.43 -37.48
N ILE A 63 4.92 22.57 -38.79
CA ILE A 63 4.81 21.41 -39.69
C ILE A 63 6.09 20.56 -39.66
N GLN A 64 7.26 21.20 -39.70
CA GLN A 64 8.55 20.49 -39.61
C GLN A 64 8.74 19.77 -38.27
N SER A 65 8.32 20.39 -37.17
CA SER A 65 8.33 19.77 -35.84
C SER A 65 7.46 18.51 -35.79
N ILE A 66 6.23 18.61 -36.30
CA ILE A 66 5.29 17.48 -36.39
C ILE A 66 5.88 16.36 -37.26
N GLN A 67 6.44 16.70 -38.43
CA GLN A 67 7.10 15.74 -39.31
C GLN A 67 8.26 15.02 -38.61
N ALA A 68 9.09 15.75 -37.86
CA ALA A 68 10.18 15.14 -37.12
C ALA A 68 9.67 14.18 -36.02
N GLU A 69 8.70 14.61 -35.21
CA GLU A 69 8.15 13.81 -34.10
C GLU A 69 7.46 12.54 -34.60
N GLU A 70 6.66 12.63 -35.65
CA GLU A 70 5.92 11.48 -36.19
C GLU A 70 6.84 10.49 -36.93
N VAL A 71 7.91 10.96 -37.57
CA VAL A 71 8.93 10.08 -38.16
C VAL A 71 9.61 9.22 -37.09
N TYR A 72 9.90 9.75 -35.90
CA TYR A 72 10.43 8.95 -34.79
C TYR A 72 9.47 7.86 -34.30
N LYS A 73 8.15 8.08 -34.46
CA LYS A 73 7.09 7.11 -34.12
C LYS A 73 6.80 6.12 -35.27
N GLY A 74 7.39 6.32 -36.45
CA GLY A 74 7.17 5.50 -37.65
C GLY A 74 5.89 5.87 -38.44
N ASN A 75 5.30 7.04 -38.19
CA ASN A 75 4.09 7.51 -38.85
C ASN A 75 4.41 8.49 -39.99
N SER A 76 3.53 8.57 -40.99
CA SER A 76 3.60 9.58 -42.06
C SER A 76 2.67 10.75 -41.79
N VAL A 77 3.15 11.98 -41.99
CA VAL A 77 2.33 13.20 -41.93
C VAL A 77 1.67 13.44 -43.29
N THR A 78 0.37 13.75 -43.28
CA THR A 78 -0.48 14.04 -44.45
C THR A 78 -1.29 15.31 -44.19
N LEU A 79 -1.91 15.89 -45.23
CA LEU A 79 -2.80 17.04 -45.01
C LEU A 79 -4.00 16.67 -44.14
N GLU A 80 -4.49 15.44 -44.25
CA GLU A 80 -5.56 14.89 -43.43
C GLU A 80 -5.17 14.81 -41.96
N THR A 81 -3.94 14.39 -41.64
CA THR A 81 -3.49 14.33 -40.24
C THR A 81 -3.19 15.72 -39.69
N LEU A 82 -2.67 16.63 -40.51
CA LEU A 82 -2.43 18.02 -40.13
C LEU A 82 -3.74 18.75 -39.77
N ALA A 83 -4.74 18.70 -40.66
CA ALA A 83 -6.07 19.26 -40.42
C ALA A 83 -6.89 18.45 -39.40
N GLY A 84 -6.52 17.18 -39.16
CA GLY A 84 -7.14 16.31 -38.16
C GLY A 84 -6.73 16.58 -36.72
N GLY A 85 -6.17 17.77 -36.41
CA GLY A 85 -5.82 18.18 -35.06
C GLY A 85 -4.33 18.25 -34.74
N GLN A 86 -3.41 17.94 -35.67
CA GLN A 86 -1.97 18.04 -35.38
C GLN A 86 -1.50 19.49 -35.38
N LEU A 87 -1.99 20.33 -36.30
CA LEU A 87 -1.63 21.76 -36.32
C LEU A 87 -2.16 22.48 -35.08
N GLU A 88 -3.38 22.20 -34.64
CA GLU A 88 -3.99 22.82 -33.46
C GLU A 88 -3.32 22.44 -32.14
N LYS A 89 -2.57 21.32 -32.10
CA LYS A 89 -1.77 20.93 -30.93
C LYS A 89 -0.51 21.78 -30.79
N GLU A 90 0.17 22.08 -31.90
CA GLU A 90 1.41 22.85 -31.90
C GLU A 90 1.17 24.36 -31.90
N LEU A 91 0.18 24.82 -32.65
CA LEU A 91 -0.13 26.24 -32.81
C LEU A 91 -1.49 26.56 -32.21
N LYS A 92 -1.49 27.28 -31.08
CA LYS A 92 -2.72 27.77 -30.46
C LYS A 92 -3.45 28.73 -31.39
N ASP A 93 -4.79 28.63 -31.43
CA ASP A 93 -5.68 29.49 -32.22
C ASP A 93 -5.57 29.37 -33.74
N ILE A 94 -4.80 28.41 -34.27
CA ILE A 94 -4.86 28.06 -35.69
C ILE A 94 -6.16 27.30 -35.99
N THR A 95 -6.73 27.52 -37.17
CA THR A 95 -7.76 26.65 -37.73
C THR A 95 -7.21 25.96 -38.97
N ALA A 96 -7.59 24.71 -39.23
CA ALA A 96 -7.14 23.97 -40.40
C ALA A 96 -8.30 23.17 -41.00
N GLU A 97 -8.81 23.59 -42.16
CA GLU A 97 -9.86 22.89 -42.90
C GLU A 97 -9.32 22.37 -44.23
N LEU A 98 -9.34 21.05 -44.41
CA LEU A 98 -8.94 20.41 -45.66
C LEU A 98 -10.06 20.52 -46.69
N THR A 99 -9.82 21.30 -47.75
CA THR A 99 -10.76 21.48 -48.86
C THR A 99 -10.01 21.42 -50.18
N ASP A 100 -10.51 20.68 -51.16
CA ASP A 100 -9.93 20.59 -52.52
C ASP A 100 -8.42 20.26 -52.58
N GLY A 101 -7.91 19.48 -51.62
CA GLY A 101 -6.50 19.06 -51.58
C GLY A 101 -5.53 20.10 -50.99
N GLU A 102 -6.07 21.14 -50.35
CA GLU A 102 -5.31 22.16 -49.62
C GLU A 102 -5.92 22.39 -48.23
N ILE A 103 -5.09 22.72 -47.25
CA ILE A 103 -5.59 23.18 -45.94
C ILE A 103 -5.78 24.69 -46.02
N ASN A 104 -7.00 25.15 -45.79
CA ASN A 104 -7.35 26.55 -45.66
C ASN A 104 -7.60 26.85 -44.18
N GLY A 105 -7.10 27.98 -43.70
CA GLY A 105 -7.22 28.29 -42.27
C GLY A 105 -6.95 29.74 -41.92
N GLU A 106 -7.19 30.07 -40.66
CA GLU A 106 -6.87 31.36 -40.08
C GLU A 106 -5.81 31.17 -38.99
N TYR A 107 -4.80 32.04 -38.96
CA TYR A 107 -3.78 32.09 -37.92
C TYR A 107 -3.40 33.54 -37.60
N LYS A 108 -3.47 33.93 -36.32
CA LYS A 108 -3.11 35.28 -35.84
C LYS A 108 -3.67 36.41 -36.71
N ASP A 109 -4.96 36.33 -37.05
CA ASP A 109 -5.70 37.32 -37.85
C ASP A 109 -5.35 37.35 -39.36
N TYR A 110 -4.66 36.33 -39.90
CA TYR A 110 -4.39 36.15 -41.34
C TYR A 110 -4.98 34.85 -41.87
N GLU A 111 -5.46 34.88 -43.11
CA GLU A 111 -5.82 33.67 -43.86
C GLU A 111 -4.54 33.02 -44.40
N TYR A 112 -4.49 31.70 -44.38
CA TYR A 112 -3.38 30.94 -44.94
C TYR A 112 -3.86 29.69 -45.68
N THR A 113 -2.98 29.19 -46.52
CA THR A 113 -3.15 27.96 -47.30
C THR A 113 -1.91 27.09 -47.17
N ILE A 114 -2.10 25.77 -47.07
CA ILE A 114 -1.04 24.77 -47.14
C ILE A 114 -1.35 23.85 -48.31
N ASP A 115 -0.43 23.78 -49.27
CA ASP A 115 -0.56 22.91 -50.44
C ASP A 115 -0.17 21.45 -50.15
N SER A 116 -0.37 20.58 -51.12
CA SER A 116 0.01 19.15 -51.06
C SER A 116 1.51 18.88 -50.84
N ASN A 117 2.38 19.86 -51.04
CA ASN A 117 3.81 19.78 -50.75
C ASN A 117 4.17 20.41 -49.38
N PHE A 118 3.16 20.74 -48.58
CA PHE A 118 3.28 21.47 -47.31
C PHE A 118 3.84 22.90 -47.42
N ASN A 119 3.73 23.54 -48.59
CA ASN A 119 4.11 24.94 -48.73
C ASN A 119 3.04 25.84 -48.14
N VAL A 120 3.47 26.72 -47.22
CA VAL A 120 2.59 27.70 -46.57
C VAL A 120 2.54 28.99 -47.39
N THR A 121 1.33 29.47 -47.68
CA THR A 121 1.05 30.79 -48.27
C THR A 121 0.14 31.58 -47.35
N ILE A 122 0.49 32.82 -47.04
CA ILE A 122 -0.35 33.75 -46.28
C ILE A 122 -1.15 34.59 -47.28
N ASN A 123 -2.47 34.51 -47.22
CA ASN A 123 -3.41 35.10 -48.19
C ASN A 123 -3.82 36.55 -47.82
N GLY A 124 -3.32 37.05 -46.69
CA GLY A 124 -3.54 38.41 -46.19
C GLY A 124 -4.37 38.42 -44.90
N PRO A 125 -4.63 39.61 -44.33
CA PRO A 125 -5.42 39.72 -43.11
C PRO A 125 -6.87 39.30 -43.35
N VAL A 126 -7.42 38.46 -42.46
CA VAL A 126 -8.81 37.98 -42.52
C VAL A 126 -9.77 39.17 -42.60
N THR A 127 -10.77 39.18 -43.48
CA THR A 127 -11.75 40.29 -43.55
C THR A 127 -13.11 39.88 -42.97
N GLY A 128 -13.73 40.73 -42.14
CA GLY A 128 -15.09 40.52 -41.57
C GLY A 128 -15.16 40.16 -40.07
N VAL A 129 -16.29 39.56 -39.66
CA VAL A 129 -16.62 39.17 -38.26
C VAL A 129 -15.63 38.12 -37.73
N ARG A 130 -14.95 38.41 -36.61
CA ARG A 130 -13.98 37.52 -35.94
C ARG A 130 -14.32 37.28 -34.49
N ILE A 131 -14.33 36.02 -34.06
CA ILE A 131 -14.54 35.62 -32.66
C ILE A 131 -13.18 35.30 -32.01
N LYS A 132 -12.89 35.90 -30.85
CA LYS A 132 -11.75 35.53 -29.99
C LYS A 132 -12.30 35.00 -28.67
N GLY A 133 -11.63 34.04 -28.04
CA GLY A 133 -12.03 33.56 -26.73
C GLY A 133 -10.95 32.73 -26.05
N SER A 134 -11.07 32.58 -24.73
CA SER A 134 -10.20 31.73 -23.91
C SER A 134 -11.03 30.87 -22.96
N ALA A 135 -10.54 29.67 -22.67
CA ALA A 135 -11.09 28.79 -21.64
C ALA A 135 -9.97 28.46 -20.65
N GLU A 136 -10.06 29.00 -19.44
CA GLU A 136 -8.98 28.96 -18.44
C GLU A 136 -9.44 28.27 -17.17
N VAL A 137 -8.67 27.28 -16.72
CA VAL A 137 -8.88 26.61 -15.44
C VAL A 137 -8.49 27.56 -14.31
N GLN A 138 -9.44 27.86 -13.43
CA GLN A 138 -9.27 28.83 -12.34
C GLN A 138 -8.97 28.16 -10.99
N THR A 139 -9.44 26.93 -10.79
CA THR A 139 -9.25 26.20 -9.54
C THR A 139 -7.91 25.46 -9.54
N GLY A 140 -7.20 25.49 -8.41
CA GLY A 140 -6.05 24.61 -8.18
C GLY A 140 -6.45 23.13 -8.06
N TYR A 141 -5.57 22.33 -7.46
CA TYR A 141 -5.82 20.90 -7.26
C TYR A 141 -6.93 20.63 -6.25
N VAL A 142 -7.79 19.66 -6.56
CA VAL A 142 -8.86 19.18 -5.68
C VAL A 142 -8.92 17.66 -5.70
N PHE A 143 -9.48 17.03 -4.68
CA PHE A 143 -9.74 15.59 -4.71
C PHE A 143 -11.02 15.25 -5.49
N GLU A 144 -11.06 14.04 -6.05
CA GLU A 144 -12.25 13.47 -6.69
C GLU A 144 -13.51 13.60 -5.80
N GLY A 145 -14.63 13.96 -6.42
CA GLY A 145 -15.88 14.32 -5.75
C GLY A 145 -16.06 15.82 -5.55
N ASN A 146 -15.02 16.63 -5.75
CA ASN A 146 -15.10 18.09 -5.82
C ASN A 146 -15.14 18.57 -7.29
N THR A 147 -15.29 19.87 -7.48
CA THR A 147 -15.36 20.49 -8.81
C THR A 147 -14.22 21.46 -9.07
N VAL A 148 -13.83 21.58 -10.34
CA VAL A 148 -12.86 22.55 -10.87
C VAL A 148 -13.60 23.56 -11.73
N GLU A 149 -13.23 24.84 -11.62
CA GLU A 149 -13.84 25.93 -12.35
C GLU A 149 -13.08 26.26 -13.63
N ILE A 150 -13.82 26.44 -14.72
CA ILE A 150 -13.33 26.89 -16.02
C ILE A 150 -13.99 28.22 -16.33
N LYS A 151 -13.20 29.29 -16.44
CA LYS A 151 -13.66 30.59 -16.91
C LYS A 151 -13.55 30.65 -18.43
N VAL A 152 -14.66 30.94 -19.09
CA VAL A 152 -14.75 31.06 -20.54
C VAL A 152 -15.04 32.50 -20.90
N THR A 153 -14.17 33.11 -21.70
CA THR A 153 -14.33 34.48 -22.21
C THR A 153 -14.43 34.47 -23.73
N ALA A 154 -15.24 35.37 -24.28
CA ALA A 154 -15.46 35.54 -25.71
C ALA A 154 -15.54 37.02 -26.07
N SER A 155 -15.06 37.37 -27.25
CA SER A 155 -15.14 38.72 -27.83
C SER A 155 -15.27 38.64 -29.34
N ILE A 156 -15.80 39.69 -29.95
CA ILE A 156 -16.05 39.74 -31.40
C ILE A 156 -15.65 41.10 -31.98
N THR A 157 -15.11 41.14 -33.20
CA THR A 157 -14.69 42.38 -33.85
C THR A 157 -15.86 43.22 -34.37
N GLU A 158 -16.89 42.56 -34.92
CA GLU A 158 -18.09 43.18 -35.48
C GLU A 158 -19.30 42.29 -35.17
N GLY A 159 -20.40 42.89 -34.70
CA GLY A 159 -21.60 42.16 -34.24
C GLY A 159 -21.59 41.86 -32.74
N THR A 160 -22.37 40.86 -32.33
CA THR A 160 -22.55 40.45 -30.93
C THR A 160 -22.41 38.93 -30.77
N ILE A 161 -21.89 38.49 -29.61
CA ILE A 161 -21.87 37.07 -29.23
C ILE A 161 -23.27 36.69 -28.72
N THR A 162 -23.87 35.68 -29.34
CA THR A 162 -25.22 35.19 -29.01
C THR A 162 -25.20 34.08 -27.97
N GLY A 163 -24.10 33.33 -27.85
CA GLY A 163 -23.98 32.31 -26.81
C GLY A 163 -22.63 31.62 -26.73
N ILE A 164 -22.44 30.95 -25.59
CA ILE A 164 -21.37 30.00 -25.32
C ILE A 164 -22.06 28.69 -24.94
N GLU A 165 -21.91 27.67 -25.77
CA GLU A 165 -22.44 26.33 -25.55
C GLU A 165 -21.39 25.47 -24.84
N ALA A 166 -21.79 24.80 -23.76
CA ALA A 166 -20.93 23.97 -22.95
C ALA A 166 -20.92 22.51 -23.43
N PRO A 167 -19.78 21.81 -23.33
CA PRO A 167 -19.71 20.38 -23.63
C PRO A 167 -20.42 19.55 -22.55
N GLU A 168 -20.64 18.26 -22.86
CA GLU A 168 -21.17 17.31 -21.89
C GLU A 168 -20.26 17.22 -20.64
N GLY A 169 -20.87 17.21 -19.46
CA GLY A 169 -20.15 17.14 -18.19
C GLY A 169 -19.70 18.50 -17.61
N ALA A 170 -19.86 19.61 -18.34
CA ALA A 170 -19.65 20.95 -17.81
C ALA A 170 -20.99 21.59 -17.38
N THR A 171 -21.07 22.02 -16.13
CA THR A 171 -22.26 22.68 -15.56
C THR A 171 -22.01 24.16 -15.34
N ILE A 172 -22.95 25.02 -15.71
CA ILE A 172 -22.81 26.46 -15.50
C ILE A 172 -22.85 26.78 -14.00
N LYS A 173 -21.86 27.51 -13.51
CA LYS A 173 -21.79 28.03 -12.14
C LYS A 173 -22.23 29.48 -12.08
N THR A 174 -21.70 30.31 -12.98
CA THR A 174 -22.00 31.74 -13.05
C THR A 174 -22.24 32.14 -14.50
N ASP A 175 -23.35 32.83 -14.74
CA ASP A 175 -23.70 33.44 -16.02
C ASP A 175 -23.57 34.96 -15.91
N THR A 176 -22.36 35.47 -16.10
CA THR A 176 -22.08 36.91 -15.94
C THR A 176 -22.58 37.70 -17.14
N SER A 177 -22.40 37.16 -18.36
CA SER A 177 -22.87 37.74 -19.61
C SER A 177 -22.87 36.70 -20.75
N THR A 178 -23.32 37.12 -21.94
CA THR A 178 -23.17 36.31 -23.17
C THR A 178 -21.70 36.12 -23.60
N THR A 179 -20.78 36.90 -23.04
CA THR A 179 -19.34 36.90 -23.38
C THR A 179 -18.44 36.35 -22.27
N GLU A 180 -18.95 36.16 -21.06
CA GLU A 180 -18.18 35.61 -19.93
C GLU A 180 -19.06 34.69 -19.09
N LYS A 181 -18.65 33.42 -18.99
CA LYS A 181 -19.32 32.40 -18.17
C LYS A 181 -18.31 31.56 -17.40
N VAL A 182 -18.71 31.07 -16.23
CA VAL A 182 -17.91 30.14 -15.42
C VAL A 182 -18.63 28.81 -15.33
N TYR A 183 -17.91 27.74 -15.64
CA TYR A 183 -18.40 26.37 -15.60
C TYR A 183 -17.67 25.58 -14.53
N THR A 184 -18.31 24.55 -13.99
CA THR A 184 -17.72 23.55 -13.10
C THR A 184 -17.69 22.20 -13.78
N VAL A 185 -16.61 21.45 -13.54
CA VAL A 185 -16.43 20.07 -13.99
C VAL A 185 -15.95 19.20 -12.84
N ASN A 186 -16.25 17.90 -12.89
CA ASN A 186 -15.90 16.94 -11.83
C ASN A 186 -15.02 15.77 -12.30
N LYS A 187 -14.54 15.81 -13.56
CA LYS A 187 -13.62 14.83 -14.14
C LYS A 187 -12.48 15.52 -14.88
N ASN A 188 -11.31 14.89 -14.89
CA ASN A 188 -10.21 15.31 -15.76
C ASN A 188 -10.56 15.01 -17.22
N GLY A 189 -10.10 15.86 -18.13
CA GLY A 189 -10.38 15.76 -19.56
C GLY A 189 -10.32 17.09 -20.30
N ALA A 190 -10.53 17.01 -21.62
CA ALA A 190 -10.62 18.16 -22.50
C ALA A 190 -12.09 18.60 -22.64
N TYR A 191 -12.37 19.87 -22.35
CA TYR A 191 -13.70 20.47 -22.42
C TYR A 191 -13.74 21.55 -23.50
N THR A 192 -14.40 21.26 -24.62
CA THR A 192 -14.52 22.16 -25.77
C THR A 192 -15.82 22.95 -25.73
N PHE A 193 -15.71 24.26 -25.59
CA PHE A 193 -16.83 25.21 -25.60
C PHE A 193 -16.99 25.81 -26.99
N LYS A 194 -18.23 25.94 -27.43
CA LYS A 194 -18.57 26.52 -28.73
C LYS A 194 -19.14 27.92 -28.56
N ILE A 195 -18.44 28.92 -29.09
CA ILE A 195 -18.87 30.31 -29.10
C ILE A 195 -19.61 30.58 -30.41
N THR A 196 -20.74 31.28 -30.37
CA THR A 196 -21.55 31.63 -31.54
C THR A 196 -21.82 33.15 -31.62
N SER A 197 -21.71 33.73 -32.82
CA SER A 197 -22.08 35.13 -33.09
C SER A 197 -23.50 35.28 -33.64
N ASP A 198 -24.00 36.51 -33.70
CA ASP A 198 -25.26 36.90 -34.36
C ASP A 198 -25.26 36.68 -35.87
N SER A 199 -24.09 36.71 -36.50
CA SER A 199 -23.88 36.31 -37.90
C SER A 199 -23.87 34.79 -38.12
N GLY A 200 -23.97 33.99 -37.05
CA GLY A 200 -23.96 32.53 -37.11
C GLY A 200 -22.56 31.91 -37.26
N LYS A 201 -21.48 32.70 -37.24
CA LYS A 201 -20.11 32.19 -37.17
C LYS A 201 -19.86 31.56 -35.80
N THR A 202 -19.03 30.52 -35.75
CA THR A 202 -18.70 29.80 -34.52
C THR A 202 -17.21 29.61 -34.34
N LYS A 203 -16.73 29.58 -33.08
CA LYS A 203 -15.36 29.21 -32.73
C LYS A 203 -15.35 28.26 -31.53
N ASN A 204 -14.54 27.21 -31.61
CA ASN A 204 -14.32 26.27 -30.51
C ASN A 204 -13.10 26.68 -29.69
N ILE A 205 -13.20 26.56 -28.37
CA ILE A 205 -12.09 26.77 -27.43
C ILE A 205 -12.08 25.65 -26.41
N THR A 206 -10.89 25.12 -26.07
CA THR A 206 -10.77 23.92 -25.23
C THR A 206 -9.99 24.23 -23.95
N ALA A 207 -10.52 23.77 -22.81
CA ALA A 207 -9.79 23.74 -21.54
C ALA A 207 -9.45 22.29 -21.16
N ASN A 208 -8.18 22.03 -20.83
CA ASN A 208 -7.72 20.74 -20.33
C ASN A 208 -7.68 20.78 -18.80
N VAL A 209 -8.43 19.89 -18.15
CA VAL A 209 -8.48 19.78 -16.69
C VAL A 209 -7.71 18.53 -16.25
N GLU A 210 -6.65 18.73 -15.48
CA GLU A 210 -5.82 17.68 -14.88
C GLU A 210 -5.74 17.79 -13.34
N ASN A 211 -6.51 18.73 -12.78
CA ASN A 211 -6.38 19.17 -11.38
C ASN A 211 -7.18 18.31 -10.39
N ILE A 212 -7.91 17.29 -10.85
CA ILE A 212 -8.70 16.41 -9.98
C ILE A 212 -7.89 15.16 -9.64
N LEU A 213 -7.50 15.05 -8.37
CA LEU A 213 -6.68 13.96 -7.86
C LEU A 213 -7.55 12.82 -7.32
N GLY A 214 -7.27 11.59 -7.75
CA GLY A 214 -7.91 10.39 -7.20
C GLY A 214 -7.50 10.13 -5.75
N ALA A 215 -8.14 9.18 -5.07
CA ALA A 215 -7.77 8.79 -3.71
C ALA A 215 -6.34 8.21 -3.62
N PRO A 216 -5.57 8.51 -2.54
CA PRO A 216 -4.23 7.97 -2.39
C PRO A 216 -4.30 6.46 -2.18
N GLN A 217 -3.30 5.70 -2.62
CA GLN A 217 -3.20 4.29 -2.28
C GLN A 217 -2.08 4.07 -1.26
N ILE A 218 -2.16 2.99 -0.50
CA ILE A 218 -1.11 2.59 0.44
C ILE A 218 -0.72 1.12 0.27
N LYS A 219 0.55 0.83 0.58
CA LYS A 219 1.08 -0.52 0.73
C LYS A 219 1.90 -0.66 2.00
N ILE A 220 1.84 -1.85 2.60
CA ILE A 220 2.61 -2.20 3.79
C ILE A 220 3.88 -2.96 3.38
N SER A 221 5.02 -2.58 3.92
CA SER A 221 6.32 -3.25 3.72
C SER A 221 7.10 -3.35 5.03
N ASP A 222 8.27 -3.98 4.98
CA ASP A 222 9.26 -4.00 6.08
C ASP A 222 8.66 -4.44 7.42
N ILE A 223 7.87 -5.51 7.36
CA ILE A 223 7.17 -6.08 8.51
C ILE A 223 8.22 -6.79 9.38
N THR A 224 8.21 -6.51 10.67
CA THR A 224 9.06 -7.16 11.66
C THR A 224 8.23 -7.61 12.85
N GLU A 225 8.87 -8.15 13.89
CA GLU A 225 8.21 -8.51 15.14
C GLU A 225 7.53 -7.33 15.85
N ASN A 226 7.98 -6.09 15.62
CA ASN A 226 7.50 -4.94 16.39
C ASN A 226 7.27 -3.68 15.55
N SER A 227 7.34 -3.79 14.23
CA SER A 227 7.17 -2.66 13.31
C SER A 227 6.68 -3.07 11.93
N PHE A 228 6.16 -2.10 11.19
CA PHE A 228 5.94 -2.19 9.75
C PHE A 228 5.98 -0.79 9.15
N LYS A 229 6.21 -0.69 7.84
CA LYS A 229 6.24 0.57 7.10
C LYS A 229 4.97 0.74 6.26
N ILE A 230 4.32 1.89 6.41
CA ILE A 230 3.22 2.33 5.55
C ILE A 230 3.81 3.20 4.45
N ASN A 231 3.57 2.85 3.18
CA ASN A 231 4.02 3.60 2.03
C ASN A 231 2.81 4.13 1.26
N VAL A 232 2.82 5.41 0.90
CA VAL A 232 1.79 6.05 0.08
C VAL A 232 2.20 5.98 -1.38
N GLU A 233 1.35 5.38 -2.19
CA GLU A 233 1.50 5.28 -3.64
C GLU A 233 0.52 6.25 -4.32
N ASN A 234 1.07 7.32 -4.91
CA ASN A 234 0.33 8.27 -5.74
C ASN A 234 1.28 9.01 -6.70
N SER A 235 0.69 9.52 -7.78
CA SER A 235 1.34 10.37 -8.78
C SER A 235 0.95 11.85 -8.62
N TYR A 236 0.72 12.30 -7.39
CA TYR A 236 0.35 13.69 -7.15
C TYR A 236 1.53 14.62 -7.45
N PRO A 237 1.28 15.81 -8.05
CA PRO A 237 2.33 16.78 -8.29
C PRO A 237 3.00 17.24 -6.99
N GLU A 238 4.28 17.57 -7.07
CA GLU A 238 5.07 17.97 -5.91
C GLU A 238 4.53 19.26 -5.29
N GLY A 239 4.51 19.32 -3.95
CA GLY A 239 4.02 20.48 -3.20
C GLY A 239 2.49 20.63 -3.12
N VAL A 240 1.71 19.77 -3.79
CA VAL A 240 0.23 19.84 -3.75
C VAL A 240 -0.34 19.34 -2.42
N ILE A 241 0.22 18.25 -1.88
CA ILE A 241 -0.22 17.70 -0.60
C ILE A 241 0.39 18.53 0.53
N THR A 242 -0.48 19.11 1.35
CA THR A 242 -0.08 19.87 2.53
C THR A 242 0.23 18.97 3.71
N GLU A 243 -0.43 17.81 3.80
CA GLU A 243 -0.26 16.88 4.90
C GLU A 243 -0.74 15.45 4.54
N TYR A 244 -0.02 14.46 5.06
CA TYR A 244 -0.48 13.09 5.24
C TYR A 244 -0.66 12.77 6.73
N LYS A 245 -1.74 12.06 7.03
CA LYS A 245 -2.08 11.58 8.36
C LYS A 245 -2.18 10.06 8.36
N TYR A 246 -1.28 9.40 9.08
CA TYR A 246 -1.16 7.94 9.17
C TYR A 246 -1.91 7.43 10.40
N SER A 247 -2.77 6.43 10.21
CA SER A 247 -3.57 5.83 11.29
C SER A 247 -3.52 4.30 11.25
N VAL A 248 -3.53 3.68 12.43
CA VAL A 248 -3.58 2.22 12.64
C VAL A 248 -4.64 1.93 13.68
N GLY A 249 -5.59 1.04 13.39
CA GLY A 249 -6.69 0.72 14.31
C GLY A 249 -7.55 1.93 14.68
N GLY A 250 -7.67 2.93 13.79
CA GLY A 250 -8.36 4.20 14.06
C GLY A 250 -7.58 5.20 14.93
N THR A 251 -6.39 4.84 15.42
CA THR A 251 -5.52 5.75 16.18
C THR A 251 -4.51 6.40 15.24
N VAL A 252 -4.41 7.73 15.31
CA VAL A 252 -3.42 8.51 14.57
C VAL A 252 -2.03 8.24 15.13
N LYS A 253 -1.10 7.85 14.26
CA LYS A 253 0.30 7.56 14.61
C LYS A 253 1.26 8.66 14.17
N GLN A 254 0.96 9.31 13.05
CA GLN A 254 1.74 10.41 12.52
C GLN A 254 0.81 11.39 11.80
N GLN A 255 1.10 12.69 11.92
CA GLN A 255 0.38 13.77 11.24
C GLN A 255 1.32 14.95 10.98
N GLY A 256 0.92 15.90 10.15
CA GLY A 256 1.69 17.09 9.81
C GLY A 256 2.95 16.82 8.97
N THR A 257 2.99 15.72 8.23
CA THR A 257 4.13 15.37 7.36
C THR A 257 3.71 15.31 5.90
N THR A 258 4.62 15.63 4.98
CA THR A 258 4.47 15.40 3.53
C THR A 258 5.21 14.15 3.07
N ASP A 259 5.89 13.44 3.98
CA ASP A 259 6.59 12.21 3.69
C ASP A 259 5.60 11.15 3.19
N LYS A 260 5.96 10.47 2.10
CA LYS A 260 5.17 9.37 1.53
C LYS A 260 5.38 8.04 2.25
N SER A 261 6.07 8.01 3.39
CA SER A 261 6.15 6.81 4.19
C SER A 261 6.31 7.08 5.69
N TYR A 262 5.86 6.13 6.49
CA TYR A 262 5.99 6.16 7.94
C TYR A 262 6.21 4.75 8.50
N ILE A 263 7.18 4.61 9.41
CA ILE A 263 7.45 3.35 10.13
C ILE A 263 6.70 3.38 11.45
N VAL A 264 5.75 2.45 11.61
CA VAL A 264 5.04 2.23 12.86
C VAL A 264 5.90 1.31 13.72
N THR A 265 6.19 1.69 14.96
CA THR A 265 7.02 0.90 15.89
C THR A 265 6.30 0.65 17.22
N GLY A 266 6.91 -0.16 18.10
CA GLY A 266 6.36 -0.45 19.42
C GLY A 266 5.13 -1.37 19.37
N LEU A 267 5.05 -2.20 18.34
CA LEU A 267 3.97 -3.17 18.14
C LEU A 267 4.26 -4.48 18.87
N SER A 268 3.21 -5.23 19.16
CA SER A 268 3.30 -6.59 19.66
C SER A 268 3.57 -7.56 18.51
N GLU A 269 4.41 -8.56 18.74
CA GLU A 269 4.70 -9.64 17.79
C GLU A 269 3.46 -10.50 17.51
N ASP A 270 3.43 -11.15 16.34
CA ASP A 270 2.37 -12.06 15.91
C ASP A 270 0.94 -11.50 16.13
N THR A 271 0.78 -10.19 15.93
CA THR A 271 -0.46 -9.45 16.22
C THR A 271 -0.99 -8.81 14.94
N GLU A 272 -2.27 -9.05 14.63
CA GLU A 272 -2.94 -8.42 13.49
C GLU A 272 -3.32 -6.97 13.83
N TYR A 273 -2.88 -6.04 12.99
CA TYR A 273 -3.27 -4.64 13.00
C TYR A 273 -4.11 -4.36 11.76
N SER A 274 -5.37 -3.98 11.99
CA SER A 274 -6.33 -3.66 10.94
C SER A 274 -6.60 -2.15 10.86
N SER A 275 -7.43 -1.75 9.89
CA SER A 275 -7.86 -0.37 9.71
C SER A 275 -6.68 0.60 9.53
N ILE A 276 -5.64 0.14 8.81
CA ILE A 276 -4.49 0.96 8.48
C ILE A 276 -4.89 1.85 7.31
N LYS A 277 -4.79 3.17 7.49
CA LYS A 277 -5.17 4.16 6.49
C LYS A 277 -4.24 5.35 6.51
N VAL A 278 -4.18 6.04 5.37
CA VAL A 278 -3.60 7.37 5.26
C VAL A 278 -4.66 8.34 4.75
N VAL A 279 -4.70 9.53 5.33
CA VAL A 279 -5.52 10.64 4.83
C VAL A 279 -4.57 11.66 4.22
N ALA A 280 -4.79 12.00 2.94
CA ALA A 280 -4.07 13.07 2.26
C ALA A 280 -4.89 14.36 2.34
N TYR A 281 -4.22 15.49 2.55
CA TYR A 281 -4.83 16.81 2.66
C TYR A 281 -4.32 17.75 1.57
N ILE A 282 -5.24 18.54 1.04
CA ILE A 282 -4.97 19.71 0.20
C ILE A 282 -5.65 20.87 0.93
N ASN A 283 -4.90 21.62 1.71
CA ASN A 283 -5.43 22.67 2.59
C ASN A 283 -6.50 22.08 3.55
N SER A 284 -7.76 22.54 3.43
CA SER A 284 -8.90 22.06 4.23
C SER A 284 -9.60 20.82 3.67
N ALA A 285 -9.34 20.46 2.41
CA ALA A 285 -9.92 19.28 1.77
C ALA A 285 -9.09 18.04 2.09
N SER A 286 -9.74 16.88 2.17
CA SER A 286 -9.05 15.62 2.48
C SER A 286 -9.65 14.42 1.75
N LYS A 287 -8.84 13.38 1.58
CA LYS A 287 -9.26 12.11 0.99
C LYS A 287 -8.55 10.93 1.67
N GLU A 288 -9.31 9.92 2.03
CA GLU A 288 -8.77 8.68 2.63
C GLU A 288 -8.23 7.73 1.55
N SER A 289 -7.23 6.94 1.93
CA SER A 289 -6.72 5.84 1.14
C SER A 289 -7.60 4.58 1.19
N ASN A 290 -7.20 3.55 0.45
CA ASN A 290 -7.59 2.16 0.76
C ASN A 290 -7.26 1.81 2.21
N THR A 291 -7.94 0.78 2.71
CA THR A 291 -7.73 0.25 4.07
C THR A 291 -6.92 -1.03 4.00
N GLU A 292 -5.83 -1.08 4.74
CA GLU A 292 -4.95 -2.24 4.81
C GLU A 292 -5.00 -2.91 6.19
N LYS A 293 -4.50 -4.15 6.23
CA LYS A 293 -4.21 -4.88 7.46
C LYS A 293 -2.90 -5.65 7.34
N VAL A 294 -2.24 -5.87 8.46
CA VAL A 294 -0.97 -6.59 8.52
C VAL A 294 -0.86 -7.36 9.83
N THR A 295 -0.15 -8.48 9.82
CA THR A 295 0.25 -9.18 11.05
C THR A 295 1.75 -9.03 11.22
N THR A 296 2.19 -8.55 12.38
CA THR A 296 3.62 -8.49 12.72
C THR A 296 4.23 -9.90 12.75
N GLU A 297 5.54 -9.98 12.53
CA GLU A 297 6.23 -11.26 12.54
C GLU A 297 6.34 -11.83 13.95
N MET A 298 6.66 -13.12 14.05
CA MET A 298 6.91 -13.79 15.31
C MET A 298 8.39 -13.70 15.64
N LYS A 299 8.70 -13.23 16.85
CA LYS A 299 10.07 -13.14 17.34
C LYS A 299 10.76 -14.49 17.34
N ASP A 300 11.99 -14.51 16.84
CA ASP A 300 12.83 -15.70 16.71
C ASP A 300 12.12 -16.89 16.03
N GLY A 301 11.16 -16.61 15.14
CA GLY A 301 10.38 -17.62 14.42
C GLY A 301 11.25 -18.50 13.51
N ILE A 302 10.86 -19.77 13.35
CA ILE A 302 11.60 -20.71 12.50
C ILE A 302 11.31 -20.39 11.02
N ALA A 303 12.30 -19.84 10.32
CA ALA A 303 12.22 -19.46 8.92
C ALA A 303 12.12 -20.65 7.94
N TYR A 304 12.57 -21.85 8.33
CA TYR A 304 12.59 -23.02 7.45
C TYR A 304 11.21 -23.64 7.24
N THR A 305 10.98 -24.27 6.09
CA THR A 305 9.77 -25.04 5.80
C THR A 305 9.67 -26.28 6.70
N TRP A 306 8.46 -26.84 6.84
CA TRP A 306 8.26 -28.09 7.59
C TRP A 306 9.00 -29.29 6.98
N TYR A 307 9.22 -29.29 5.66
CA TYR A 307 10.06 -30.29 5.00
C TYR A 307 11.52 -30.17 5.43
N GLU A 308 12.07 -28.96 5.41
CA GLU A 308 13.44 -28.72 5.87
C GLU A 308 13.62 -29.04 7.35
N ILE A 309 12.62 -28.73 8.19
CA ILE A 309 12.61 -29.10 9.61
C ILE A 309 12.63 -30.62 9.78
N ALA A 310 11.88 -31.38 8.97
CA ALA A 310 11.87 -32.84 9.01
C ALA A 310 13.25 -33.43 8.65
N GLU A 311 13.93 -32.87 7.64
CA GLU A 311 15.29 -33.27 7.27
C GLU A 311 16.30 -32.93 8.37
N ILE A 312 16.17 -31.76 9.01
CA ILE A 312 16.98 -31.38 10.17
C ILE A 312 16.72 -32.37 11.33
N ALA A 313 15.46 -32.73 11.60
CA ALA A 313 15.12 -33.69 12.65
C ALA A 313 15.74 -35.07 12.38
N LYS A 314 15.69 -35.56 11.13
CA LYS A 314 16.38 -36.81 10.74
C LYS A 314 17.89 -36.74 10.97
N ALA A 315 18.51 -35.62 10.63
CA ALA A 315 19.95 -35.43 10.82
C ALA A 315 20.33 -35.30 12.31
N ILE A 316 19.49 -34.65 13.13
CA ILE A 316 19.65 -34.61 14.59
C ILE A 316 19.54 -36.03 15.19
N SER A 317 18.57 -36.82 14.76
CA SER A 317 18.39 -38.21 15.17
C SER A 317 19.59 -39.10 14.81
N ASN A 318 20.34 -38.73 13.77
CA ASN A 318 21.59 -39.38 13.36
C ASN A 318 22.84 -38.76 13.98
N ASN A 319 22.72 -37.98 15.04
CA ASN A 319 23.86 -37.33 15.69
C ASN A 319 23.84 -37.57 17.21
N ASN A 320 24.75 -38.42 17.68
CA ASN A 320 24.88 -38.77 19.10
C ASN A 320 25.47 -37.65 19.98
N SER A 321 26.07 -36.62 19.37
CA SER A 321 26.58 -35.45 20.10
C SER A 321 25.46 -34.47 20.46
N ILE A 322 24.30 -34.59 19.82
CA ILE A 322 23.09 -33.85 20.18
C ILE A 322 22.26 -34.72 21.13
N THR A 323 22.04 -34.21 22.33
CA THR A 323 21.33 -34.91 23.42
C THR A 323 20.05 -34.19 23.83
N ASP A 324 19.26 -34.82 24.70
CA ASP A 324 18.07 -34.24 25.35
C ASP A 324 18.35 -32.97 26.16
N ASP A 325 19.62 -32.70 26.49
CA ASP A 325 20.07 -31.49 27.17
C ASP A 325 20.57 -30.38 26.24
N THR A 326 20.58 -30.61 24.92
CA THR A 326 21.07 -29.63 23.93
C THR A 326 20.09 -28.48 23.74
N GLU A 327 20.57 -27.24 23.87
CA GLU A 327 19.73 -26.03 23.70
C GLU A 327 19.66 -25.55 22.24
N THR A 328 20.77 -25.63 21.52
CA THR A 328 20.90 -25.10 20.16
C THR A 328 21.62 -26.12 19.30
N VAL A 329 21.12 -26.31 18.08
CA VAL A 329 21.70 -27.20 17.08
C VAL A 329 22.01 -26.43 15.82
N THR A 330 23.12 -26.77 15.17
CA THR A 330 23.46 -26.31 13.82
C THR A 330 23.67 -27.54 12.96
N VAL A 331 22.78 -27.75 12.00
CA VAL A 331 22.78 -28.93 11.12
C VAL A 331 22.59 -28.44 9.69
N ASN A 332 23.47 -28.86 8.78
CA ASN A 332 23.44 -28.44 7.37
C ASN A 332 23.42 -26.91 7.18
N GLY A 333 24.17 -26.18 8.02
CA GLY A 333 24.21 -24.70 8.01
C GLY A 333 22.94 -24.02 8.59
N LYS A 334 21.93 -24.80 9.00
CA LYS A 334 20.69 -24.29 9.59
C LYS A 334 20.75 -24.39 11.10
N LYS A 335 20.42 -23.29 11.77
CA LYS A 335 20.41 -23.19 13.22
C LYS A 335 18.98 -23.27 13.75
N LEU A 336 18.76 -24.14 14.73
CA LEU A 336 17.52 -24.22 15.50
C LEU A 336 17.84 -24.14 17.00
N LYS A 337 16.95 -23.52 17.76
CA LYS A 337 17.08 -23.35 19.21
C LYS A 337 15.79 -23.75 19.92
N VAL A 338 15.93 -24.40 21.06
CA VAL A 338 14.81 -24.69 21.98
C VAL A 338 14.08 -23.40 22.32
N GLY A 339 12.74 -23.44 22.27
CA GLY A 339 11.90 -22.26 22.49
C GLY A 339 11.51 -21.50 21.22
N GLN A 340 12.19 -21.72 20.08
CA GLN A 340 11.75 -21.14 18.81
C GLN A 340 10.39 -21.69 18.39
N MET A 341 9.63 -20.84 17.72
CA MET A 341 8.23 -21.10 17.38
C MET A 341 7.96 -21.12 15.88
N LYS A 342 6.90 -21.81 15.49
CA LYS A 342 6.39 -21.86 14.12
C LYS A 342 4.88 -22.09 14.11
N LYS A 343 4.21 -21.74 13.01
CA LYS A 343 2.81 -22.10 12.79
C LYS A 343 2.66 -23.42 12.03
N ILE A 344 1.71 -24.23 12.47
CA ILE A 344 1.13 -25.39 11.78
C ILE A 344 -0.37 -25.16 11.71
N ASP A 345 -0.93 -25.13 10.50
CA ASP A 345 -2.39 -24.95 10.29
C ASP A 345 -2.98 -23.74 11.04
N GLY A 346 -2.22 -22.63 11.08
CA GLY A 346 -2.58 -21.40 11.79
C GLY A 346 -2.36 -21.41 13.31
N LYS A 347 -1.91 -22.53 13.89
CA LYS A 347 -1.64 -22.70 15.33
C LYS A 347 -0.16 -22.65 15.64
N LYS A 348 0.23 -21.94 16.69
CA LYS A 348 1.61 -21.87 17.17
C LYS A 348 2.05 -23.15 17.85
N VAL A 349 3.25 -23.59 17.47
CA VAL A 349 4.03 -24.63 18.14
C VAL A 349 5.42 -24.12 18.49
N ARG A 350 6.05 -24.73 19.49
CA ARG A 350 7.37 -24.37 20.03
C ARG A 350 8.25 -25.60 20.17
N ILE A 351 9.55 -25.48 19.86
CA ILE A 351 10.51 -26.56 20.11
C ILE A 351 10.69 -26.78 21.63
N LEU A 352 10.38 -28.00 22.09
CA LEU A 352 10.59 -28.46 23.46
C LEU A 352 12.02 -28.93 23.72
N GLY A 353 12.62 -29.62 22.74
CA GLY A 353 13.92 -30.27 22.89
C GLY A 353 14.32 -31.10 21.67
N PHE A 354 15.53 -31.63 21.72
CA PHE A 354 16.14 -32.45 20.66
C PHE A 354 16.47 -33.84 21.18
N ASN A 355 16.36 -34.90 20.38
CA ASN A 355 16.68 -36.28 20.79
C ASN A 355 16.15 -36.64 22.19
N HIS A 356 14.91 -36.22 22.49
CA HIS A 356 14.31 -36.41 23.80
C HIS A 356 13.60 -37.76 23.87
N ASP A 357 12.63 -37.95 22.98
CA ASP A 357 11.71 -39.08 22.99
C ASP A 357 12.21 -40.24 22.13
N GLU A 358 12.06 -41.47 22.65
CA GLU A 358 12.40 -42.70 21.92
C GLU A 358 11.38 -42.95 20.79
N LEU A 359 11.86 -43.34 19.62
CA LEU A 359 10.98 -43.74 18.52
C LEU A 359 10.27 -45.04 18.86
N ALA A 360 8.96 -45.11 18.57
CA ALA A 360 8.20 -46.35 18.68
C ALA A 360 8.66 -47.37 17.62
N GLU A 361 8.99 -46.89 16.42
CA GLU A 361 9.36 -47.70 15.26
C GLU A 361 10.69 -47.20 14.68
N PRO A 362 11.84 -47.40 15.37
CA PRO A 362 13.11 -46.77 15.02
C PRO A 362 13.64 -47.16 13.64
N THR A 363 13.27 -48.34 13.11
CA THR A 363 13.64 -48.82 11.77
C THR A 363 12.80 -48.21 10.65
N VAL A 364 11.60 -47.69 10.97
CA VAL A 364 10.61 -47.21 9.99
C VAL A 364 10.54 -45.68 9.98
N ALA A 365 10.71 -45.04 11.14
CA ALA A 365 10.48 -43.60 11.30
C ALA A 365 11.22 -42.71 10.29
N TYR A 366 12.46 -43.07 9.93
CA TYR A 366 13.30 -42.31 9.01
C TYR A 366 13.81 -43.16 7.82
N ASP A 367 13.09 -44.23 7.48
CA ASP A 367 13.45 -45.29 6.49
C ASP A 367 14.68 -46.13 6.86
N THR A 368 15.45 -45.68 7.84
CA THR A 368 16.64 -46.34 8.38
C THR A 368 16.70 -46.12 9.88
N THR A 369 17.23 -47.10 10.62
CA THR A 369 17.55 -46.92 12.04
C THR A 369 18.54 -45.78 12.21
N THR A 370 18.18 -44.81 13.03
CA THR A 370 19.04 -43.68 13.34
C THR A 370 19.99 -43.98 14.48
N LEU A 371 21.10 -43.25 14.56
CA LEU A 371 22.13 -43.50 15.60
C LEU A 371 21.60 -43.37 17.03
N THR A 372 20.64 -42.47 17.28
CA THR A 372 20.11 -42.26 18.63
C THR A 372 18.89 -43.14 18.94
N GLY A 373 18.18 -43.63 17.92
CA GLY A 373 16.89 -44.29 18.09
C GLY A 373 15.78 -43.36 18.61
N LYS A 374 15.98 -42.04 18.53
CA LYS A 374 15.08 -41.01 19.08
C LYS A 374 14.54 -40.07 18.02
N ALA A 375 13.38 -39.48 18.27
CA ALA A 375 12.89 -38.40 17.42
C ALA A 375 13.80 -37.18 17.53
N GLY A 376 14.11 -36.56 16.39
CA GLY A 376 15.11 -35.49 16.34
C GLY A 376 14.68 -34.22 17.06
N ILE A 377 13.39 -33.85 16.98
CA ILE A 377 12.86 -32.59 17.52
C ILE A 377 11.46 -32.84 18.08
N SER A 378 11.19 -32.45 19.32
CA SER A 378 9.84 -32.46 19.88
C SER A 378 9.27 -31.04 19.91
N PHE A 379 8.00 -30.87 19.57
CA PHE A 379 7.26 -29.61 19.59
C PHE A 379 6.07 -29.68 20.56
N GLU A 380 5.79 -28.58 21.24
CA GLU A 380 4.52 -28.37 21.95
C GLU A 380 3.64 -27.39 21.17
N TYR A 381 2.31 -27.57 21.24
CA TYR A 381 1.37 -26.52 20.87
C TYR A 381 1.33 -25.42 21.94
N VAL A 382 1.50 -24.17 21.51
CA VAL A 382 1.33 -22.96 22.33
C VAL A 382 -0.09 -22.41 22.18
N ASP A 383 -0.70 -22.60 21.01
CA ASP A 383 -2.12 -22.32 20.78
C ASP A 383 -2.95 -23.60 20.93
N PHE A 384 -4.21 -23.44 21.30
CA PHE A 384 -5.11 -24.58 21.45
C PHE A 384 -5.43 -25.24 20.11
N LEU A 385 -5.14 -26.54 20.03
CA LEU A 385 -5.48 -27.37 18.87
C LEU A 385 -6.94 -27.85 18.93
N ILE A 386 -7.44 -28.19 20.12
CA ILE A 386 -8.82 -28.65 20.32
C ILE A 386 -9.45 -27.82 21.45
N SER A 387 -10.53 -27.11 21.12
CA SER A 387 -11.25 -26.23 22.04
C SER A 387 -12.25 -26.94 22.96
N SER A 388 -12.70 -28.16 22.60
CA SER A 388 -13.62 -28.94 23.43
C SER A 388 -13.44 -30.44 23.23
N ALA A 389 -12.76 -31.09 24.16
CA ALA A 389 -12.72 -32.55 24.26
C ALA A 389 -12.75 -32.98 25.73
N LYS A 390 -13.19 -34.21 26.00
CA LYS A 390 -13.16 -34.84 27.33
C LYS A 390 -11.97 -35.79 27.44
N MET A 391 -11.40 -35.98 28.63
CA MET A 391 -10.25 -36.89 28.80
C MET A 391 -10.78 -38.31 28.63
N ASN A 392 -11.83 -38.59 29.41
CA ASN A 392 -12.67 -39.78 29.34
C ASN A 392 -14.16 -39.42 29.35
N SER A 393 -14.99 -40.35 28.88
CA SER A 393 -16.45 -40.28 29.06
C SER A 393 -16.88 -40.64 30.50
N SER A 394 -16.03 -41.42 31.19
CA SER A 394 -16.17 -41.83 32.60
C SER A 394 -15.46 -40.86 33.55
N ASP A 395 -15.96 -40.75 34.78
CA ASP A 395 -15.34 -39.97 35.88
C ASP A 395 -14.14 -40.71 36.49
N THR A 396 -13.31 -41.39 35.68
CA THR A 396 -12.15 -42.13 36.17
C THR A 396 -10.90 -41.99 35.30
N ASN A 397 -9.74 -42.03 35.96
CA ASN A 397 -8.40 -42.12 35.39
C ASN A 397 -7.87 -43.57 35.37
N SER A 398 -8.72 -44.57 35.64
CA SER A 398 -8.32 -45.98 35.71
C SER A 398 -7.65 -46.46 34.42
N GLY A 399 -6.45 -47.01 34.55
CA GLY A 399 -5.61 -47.43 33.44
C GLY A 399 -4.79 -46.29 32.82
N GLY A 400 -4.93 -45.05 33.30
CA GLY A 400 -4.10 -43.92 32.89
C GLY A 400 -4.27 -43.52 31.42
N TRP A 401 -3.19 -43.02 30.84
CA TRP A 401 -3.17 -42.46 29.48
C TRP A 401 -3.54 -43.46 28.38
N VAL A 402 -3.13 -44.72 28.48
CA VAL A 402 -3.39 -45.73 27.43
C VAL A 402 -4.89 -45.91 27.18
N ASN A 403 -5.70 -45.82 28.23
CA ASN A 403 -7.16 -45.97 28.19
C ASN A 403 -7.89 -44.63 27.98
N ALA A 404 -7.16 -43.52 27.84
CA ALA A 404 -7.78 -42.22 27.67
C ALA A 404 -8.48 -42.12 26.31
N ALA A 405 -9.79 -41.87 26.30
CA ALA A 405 -10.55 -41.72 25.04
C ALA A 405 -9.97 -40.60 24.15
N LEU A 406 -9.46 -39.53 24.77
CA LEU A 406 -8.75 -38.46 24.08
C LEU A 406 -7.56 -38.97 23.27
N ARG A 407 -6.76 -39.90 23.80
CA ARG A 407 -5.57 -40.43 23.14
C ARG A 407 -5.93 -41.03 21.78
N GLY A 408 -7.05 -41.76 21.72
CA GLY A 408 -7.59 -42.31 20.48
C GLY A 408 -7.97 -41.22 19.47
N THR A 409 -8.65 -40.16 19.91
CA THR A 409 -8.98 -39.01 19.05
C THR A 409 -7.73 -38.32 18.50
N LEU A 410 -6.70 -38.14 19.34
CA LEU A 410 -5.46 -37.48 18.94
C LEU A 410 -4.70 -38.26 17.89
N ASN A 411 -4.46 -39.54 18.15
CA ASN A 411 -3.67 -40.40 17.29
C ASN A 411 -4.44 -40.93 16.08
N GLY A 412 -5.76 -40.73 16.06
CA GLY A 412 -6.65 -41.00 14.92
C GLY A 412 -7.03 -39.73 14.19
N THR A 413 -8.19 -39.16 14.56
CA THR A 413 -8.81 -38.05 13.83
C THR A 413 -7.93 -36.81 13.74
N THR A 414 -7.35 -36.35 14.85
CA THR A 414 -6.57 -35.10 14.88
C THR A 414 -5.28 -35.21 14.09
N TYR A 415 -4.48 -36.27 14.32
CA TYR A 415 -3.27 -36.54 13.56
C TYR A 415 -3.53 -36.57 12.05
N ASN A 416 -4.60 -37.27 11.62
CA ASN A 416 -4.92 -37.40 10.20
C ASN A 416 -5.33 -36.08 9.52
N SER A 417 -5.74 -35.07 10.29
CA SER A 417 -6.09 -33.74 9.77
C SER A 417 -4.93 -32.77 9.62
N LEU A 418 -3.75 -33.07 10.20
CA LEU A 418 -2.61 -32.15 10.17
C LEU A 418 -1.96 -32.10 8.79
N SER A 419 -1.63 -30.89 8.31
CA SER A 419 -0.95 -30.71 7.01
C SER A 419 0.42 -31.37 6.93
N ILE A 420 1.09 -31.56 8.08
CA ILE A 420 2.43 -32.16 8.17
C ILE A 420 2.41 -33.61 8.68
N LYS A 421 1.27 -34.30 8.68
CA LYS A 421 1.13 -35.63 9.31
C LYS A 421 2.21 -36.64 8.90
N ASN A 422 2.70 -36.58 7.65
CA ASN A 422 3.74 -37.47 7.13
C ASN A 422 5.14 -37.16 7.68
N SER A 423 5.35 -35.97 8.23
CA SER A 423 6.60 -35.56 8.87
C SER A 423 6.68 -35.96 10.34
N ILE A 424 5.54 -36.19 11.00
CA ILE A 424 5.45 -36.53 12.43
C ILE A 424 5.79 -38.00 12.65
N LYS A 425 6.61 -38.30 13.66
CA LYS A 425 7.03 -39.66 14.02
C LYS A 425 6.36 -40.12 15.30
N LYS A 426 6.08 -41.43 15.36
CA LYS A 426 5.50 -42.05 16.54
C LYS A 426 6.58 -42.27 17.60
N VAL A 427 6.33 -41.82 18.82
CA VAL A 427 7.27 -41.90 19.94
C VAL A 427 6.68 -42.67 21.12
N LYS A 428 7.55 -43.27 21.94
CA LYS A 428 7.16 -43.94 23.17
C LYS A 428 6.93 -42.94 24.29
N LYS A 429 5.73 -42.95 24.88
CA LYS A 429 5.36 -42.12 26.02
C LYS A 429 5.04 -43.00 27.23
N GLU A 430 5.78 -42.77 28.31
CA GLU A 430 5.52 -43.36 29.62
C GLU A 430 4.20 -42.84 30.21
N TYR A 431 3.51 -43.70 30.95
CA TYR A 431 2.28 -43.34 31.67
C TYR A 431 2.09 -44.06 33.01
N ILE A 432 1.37 -43.43 33.95
CA ILE A 432 0.97 -44.04 35.23
C ILE A 432 -0.40 -44.73 35.10
N PRO A 433 -0.51 -46.08 35.29
CA PRO A 433 -1.80 -46.79 35.17
C PRO A 433 -2.75 -46.56 36.35
N THR A 434 -2.19 -46.42 37.56
CA THR A 434 -2.94 -46.34 38.81
C THR A 434 -2.43 -45.17 39.63
N TYR A 435 -3.33 -44.22 39.92
CA TYR A 435 -3.00 -42.92 40.46
C TYR A 435 -2.20 -42.92 41.78
N ASN A 436 -2.38 -43.92 42.64
CA ASN A 436 -1.74 -44.03 43.96
C ASN A 436 -0.70 -45.14 44.06
N THR A 437 -0.30 -45.74 42.94
CA THR A 437 0.65 -46.86 42.93
C THR A 437 1.79 -46.57 41.98
N VAL A 438 3.02 -46.60 42.49
CA VAL A 438 4.23 -46.48 41.67
C VAL A 438 4.43 -47.79 40.90
N PRO A 439 4.44 -47.79 39.55
CA PRO A 439 4.71 -48.98 38.77
C PRO A 439 6.15 -49.47 39.01
N THR A 440 6.37 -50.78 39.10
CA THR A 440 7.72 -51.37 39.18
C THR A 440 8.53 -51.08 37.91
N THR A 441 7.86 -51.04 36.76
CA THR A 441 8.40 -50.60 35.49
C THR A 441 7.36 -49.72 34.83
N MET A 442 7.76 -48.54 34.36
CA MET A 442 6.83 -47.60 33.77
C MET A 442 6.37 -48.12 32.40
N PRO A 443 5.07 -48.36 32.20
CA PRO A 443 4.57 -48.82 30.91
C PRO A 443 4.58 -47.67 29.90
N THR A 444 4.62 -48.02 28.62
CA THR A 444 4.68 -47.06 27.50
C THR A 444 3.50 -47.21 26.55
N THR A 445 3.23 -46.14 25.83
CA THR A 445 2.30 -46.04 24.71
C THR A 445 3.03 -45.49 23.50
N ASP A 446 2.57 -45.83 22.29
CA ASP A 446 3.17 -45.31 21.06
C ASP A 446 2.24 -44.23 20.46
N ASP A 447 2.70 -42.99 20.42
CA ASP A 447 1.89 -41.81 20.10
C ASP A 447 2.55 -40.93 19.03
N TYR A 448 1.77 -40.49 18.04
CA TYR A 448 2.11 -39.35 17.16
C TYR A 448 1.87 -38.02 17.88
N LEU A 449 0.75 -37.95 18.62
CA LEU A 449 0.34 -36.78 19.39
C LEU A 449 0.06 -37.18 20.84
N TRP A 450 0.59 -36.42 21.80
CA TRP A 450 0.42 -36.71 23.24
C TRP A 450 0.21 -35.45 24.09
N LEU A 451 -0.35 -35.63 25.29
CA LEU A 451 -0.38 -34.61 26.35
C LEU A 451 0.89 -34.69 27.19
N LEU A 452 1.47 -33.56 27.62
CA LEU A 452 2.62 -33.58 28.54
C LEU A 452 2.27 -34.28 29.85
N SER A 453 3.27 -34.88 30.49
CA SER A 453 3.16 -35.36 31.87
C SER A 453 3.68 -34.31 32.85
N CYS A 454 3.39 -34.48 34.14
CA CYS A 454 4.04 -33.68 35.18
C CYS A 454 5.57 -33.81 35.14
N GLY A 455 6.10 -35.01 34.84
CA GLY A 455 7.55 -35.26 34.79
C GLY A 455 8.26 -34.61 33.60
N GLU A 456 7.53 -34.27 32.55
CA GLU A 456 8.05 -33.56 31.39
C GLU A 456 8.13 -32.05 31.59
N ILE A 457 7.42 -31.52 32.59
CA ILE A 457 7.32 -30.09 32.90
C ILE A 457 8.16 -29.75 34.14
N TRP A 458 7.92 -30.41 35.26
CA TRP A 458 8.54 -30.09 36.55
C TRP A 458 9.62 -31.09 36.91
N ASP A 459 10.59 -30.63 37.72
CA ASP A 459 11.63 -31.47 38.34
C ASP A 459 11.28 -31.85 39.79
N ASN A 460 10.18 -31.29 40.33
CA ASN A 460 9.72 -31.43 41.69
C ASN A 460 8.20 -31.77 41.75
N GLY A 461 7.72 -32.23 42.92
CA GLY A 461 6.35 -32.66 43.12
C GLY A 461 5.95 -32.73 44.59
N TYR A 462 4.69 -33.07 44.85
CA TYR A 462 4.03 -32.92 46.15
C TYR A 462 4.69 -33.63 47.33
N ASN A 463 5.48 -34.69 47.09
CA ASN A 463 6.18 -35.46 48.13
C ASN A 463 7.68 -35.59 47.86
N GLY A 464 8.25 -34.73 47.00
CA GLY A 464 9.65 -34.80 46.59
C GLY A 464 10.04 -36.13 45.93
N GLY A 465 11.34 -36.44 45.91
CA GLY A 465 11.86 -37.70 45.38
C GLY A 465 11.48 -37.95 43.91
N ILE A 466 10.72 -39.03 43.68
CA ILE A 466 10.25 -39.42 42.34
C ILE A 466 8.87 -38.83 41.97
N THR A 467 8.26 -38.00 42.82
CA THR A 467 6.98 -37.37 42.50
C THR A 467 7.18 -36.14 41.63
N ARG A 468 6.23 -35.85 40.73
CA ARG A 468 6.28 -34.69 39.83
C ARG A 468 4.92 -34.03 39.77
N GLY A 469 4.84 -32.73 40.01
CA GLY A 469 3.55 -32.07 40.21
C GLY A 469 2.71 -32.81 41.26
N GLU A 470 1.45 -33.11 40.91
CA GLU A 470 0.56 -33.94 41.73
C GLU A 470 0.57 -35.43 41.34
N ALA A 471 1.57 -35.92 40.60
CA ALA A 471 1.69 -37.33 40.22
C ALA A 471 2.50 -38.13 41.24
N ILE A 472 2.09 -39.39 41.49
CA ILE A 472 2.76 -40.32 42.42
C ILE A 472 4.16 -40.78 41.95
N ALA A 473 4.45 -40.63 40.67
CA ALA A 473 5.69 -41.04 40.02
C ALA A 473 6.06 -40.10 38.87
N THR A 474 7.21 -40.32 38.25
CA THR A 474 7.71 -39.55 37.10
C THR A 474 7.43 -40.29 35.79
N GLU A 475 6.65 -39.69 34.90
CA GLU A 475 6.46 -40.16 33.52
C GLU A 475 7.37 -39.35 32.57
N GLY A 476 8.38 -39.98 31.99
CA GLY A 476 9.32 -39.35 31.07
C GLY A 476 10.36 -38.46 31.75
N LYS A 477 11.16 -37.77 30.93
CA LYS A 477 12.16 -36.80 31.40
C LYS A 477 11.66 -35.37 31.17
N GLN A 478 12.16 -34.42 31.96
CA GLN A 478 11.85 -33.02 31.79
C GLN A 478 12.44 -32.49 30.47
N TYR A 479 11.61 -31.85 29.63
CA TYR A 479 12.10 -31.26 28.38
C TYR A 479 13.06 -30.11 28.65
N LYS A 480 14.04 -29.95 27.75
CA LYS A 480 15.02 -28.87 27.81
C LYS A 480 14.39 -27.48 27.93
N TYR A 481 13.28 -27.23 27.24
CA TYR A 481 12.53 -25.98 27.33
C TYR A 481 12.09 -25.69 28.77
N TYR A 482 11.44 -26.63 29.44
CA TYR A 482 10.97 -26.41 30.82
C TYR A 482 12.14 -26.38 31.80
N LYS A 483 13.13 -27.26 31.64
CA LYS A 483 14.33 -27.29 32.48
C LYS A 483 15.06 -25.95 32.55
N MET A 484 15.26 -25.28 31.40
CA MET A 484 15.97 -23.99 31.38
C MET A 484 15.12 -22.81 31.86
N ASN A 485 13.80 -22.84 31.61
CA ASN A 485 12.93 -21.69 31.85
C ASN A 485 12.24 -21.72 33.22
N LEU A 486 11.93 -22.92 33.75
CA LEU A 486 11.42 -23.09 35.11
C LEU A 486 12.54 -23.19 36.14
N GLY A 487 13.70 -23.76 35.77
CA GLY A 487 14.73 -24.13 36.75
C GLY A 487 14.11 -24.96 37.87
N SER A 488 14.37 -24.57 39.13
CA SER A 488 13.83 -25.22 40.33
C SER A 488 12.57 -24.53 40.88
N THR A 489 11.79 -23.85 40.04
CA THR A 489 10.50 -23.27 40.44
C THR A 489 9.57 -24.41 40.89
N ASN A 490 8.97 -24.26 42.07
CA ASN A 490 8.06 -25.28 42.60
C ASN A 490 6.83 -25.44 41.71
N TYR A 491 6.34 -26.67 41.63
CA TYR A 491 5.19 -27.04 40.79
C TYR A 491 3.90 -26.30 41.14
N ASP A 492 3.76 -25.85 42.39
CA ASP A 492 2.61 -25.12 42.95
C ASP A 492 2.80 -23.59 42.93
N THR A 493 3.87 -23.10 42.30
CA THR A 493 4.18 -21.66 42.23
C THR A 493 3.75 -21.07 40.89
N SER A 494 3.00 -19.96 40.95
CA SER A 494 2.56 -19.24 39.75
C SER A 494 3.73 -18.77 38.88
N ASN A 495 3.63 -19.00 37.58
CA ASN A 495 4.63 -18.56 36.61
C ASN A 495 4.03 -18.37 35.21
N ASN A 496 4.71 -17.60 34.37
CA ASN A 496 4.29 -17.34 32.99
C ASN A 496 4.83 -18.38 31.97
N ILE A 497 5.69 -19.31 32.39
CA ILE A 497 6.35 -20.27 31.47
C ILE A 497 5.41 -21.41 31.09
N THR A 498 4.65 -21.91 32.06
CA THR A 498 3.66 -22.99 31.87
C THR A 498 2.26 -22.45 31.60
N LYS A 499 2.00 -21.19 32.00
CA LYS A 499 0.79 -20.45 31.62
C LYS A 499 0.75 -20.26 30.12
N LYS A 500 -0.43 -20.44 29.52
CA LYS A 500 -0.59 -20.33 28.07
C LYS A 500 -1.35 -19.05 27.70
N PRO A 501 -0.91 -18.28 26.69
CA PRO A 501 -1.42 -16.92 26.43
C PRO A 501 -2.90 -16.85 26.10
N THR A 502 -3.47 -17.93 25.58
CA THR A 502 -4.86 -18.02 25.10
C THR A 502 -5.88 -18.32 26.21
N MET A 503 -5.44 -18.47 27.46
CA MET A 503 -6.33 -18.68 28.61
C MET A 503 -6.98 -17.33 28.98
N ASP A 504 -8.25 -17.13 28.63
CA ASP A 504 -9.00 -15.94 29.05
C ASP A 504 -9.09 -15.94 30.58
N ALA A 505 -8.55 -14.90 31.21
CA ALA A 505 -8.57 -14.71 32.66
C ALA A 505 -9.99 -14.63 33.25
N LYS A 506 -11.01 -14.42 32.43
CA LYS A 506 -12.43 -14.41 32.84
C LYS A 506 -13.04 -15.80 32.94
N ASP A 507 -12.44 -16.82 32.31
CA ASP A 507 -12.91 -18.20 32.39
C ASP A 507 -11.93 -19.06 33.19
N ARG A 508 -12.18 -19.13 34.50
CA ARG A 508 -11.40 -19.91 35.47
C ARG A 508 -11.41 -21.43 35.20
N ASN A 509 -12.12 -21.90 34.17
CA ASN A 509 -12.11 -23.30 33.73
C ASN A 509 -11.14 -23.56 32.58
N ASN A 510 -10.43 -22.54 32.09
CA ASN A 510 -9.33 -22.74 31.15
C ASN A 510 -8.17 -23.34 31.93
N VAL A 511 -7.97 -24.64 31.81
CA VAL A 511 -6.76 -25.36 32.21
C VAL A 511 -6.34 -26.25 31.06
N TRP A 512 -5.06 -26.61 31.00
CA TRP A 512 -4.61 -27.62 30.05
C TRP A 512 -4.18 -28.90 30.75
N ILE A 513 -4.68 -30.00 30.20
CA ILE A 513 -4.68 -31.30 30.85
C ILE A 513 -3.38 -32.01 30.59
N LEU A 514 -2.86 -32.68 31.61
CA LEU A 514 -1.69 -33.54 31.55
C LEU A 514 -2.12 -35.00 31.51
N ARG A 515 -1.27 -35.87 30.95
CA ARG A 515 -1.55 -37.32 30.95
C ARG A 515 -1.38 -37.98 32.32
N SER A 516 -0.81 -37.26 33.29
CA SER A 516 -0.56 -37.73 34.66
C SER A 516 -1.84 -37.79 35.50
N PRO A 517 -2.17 -38.93 36.13
CA PRO A 517 -3.23 -38.99 37.14
C PRO A 517 -2.85 -38.26 38.44
N ALA A 518 -3.83 -37.64 39.11
CA ALA A 518 -3.60 -37.00 40.42
C ALA A 518 -3.52 -38.04 41.56
N TYR A 519 -2.49 -37.95 42.40
CA TYR A 519 -2.07 -39.03 43.31
C TYR A 519 -3.08 -39.47 44.38
N TYR A 520 -4.06 -38.64 44.71
CA TYR A 520 -5.00 -38.88 45.81
C TYR A 520 -6.39 -39.35 45.35
N THR A 521 -6.68 -39.38 44.04
CA THR A 521 -8.00 -39.78 43.56
C THR A 521 -7.98 -40.48 42.20
N SER A 522 -8.85 -41.49 42.05
CA SER A 522 -9.07 -42.16 40.77
C SER A 522 -9.92 -41.36 39.78
N LYS A 523 -10.33 -40.13 40.15
CA LYS A 523 -11.26 -39.31 39.36
C LYS A 523 -10.55 -38.25 38.52
N TYR A 524 -9.33 -37.84 38.87
CA TYR A 524 -8.73 -36.61 38.34
C TYR A 524 -7.41 -36.86 37.59
N PHE A 525 -7.14 -36.01 36.61
CA PHE A 525 -5.82 -35.86 35.98
C PHE A 525 -5.21 -34.53 36.41
N CYS A 526 -3.89 -34.47 36.45
CA CYS A 526 -3.16 -33.24 36.66
C CYS A 526 -3.42 -32.27 35.51
N VAL A 527 -3.37 -30.98 35.80
CA VAL A 527 -3.50 -29.89 34.84
C VAL A 527 -2.50 -28.79 35.16
N VAL A 528 -2.31 -27.89 34.22
CA VAL A 528 -1.75 -26.57 34.51
C VAL A 528 -2.86 -25.53 34.50
N THR A 529 -2.94 -24.77 35.58
CA THR A 529 -3.95 -23.73 35.78
C THR A 529 -3.65 -22.45 35.02
N ASP A 530 -4.59 -21.50 35.03
CA ASP A 530 -4.44 -20.14 34.49
C ASP A 530 -3.39 -19.30 35.24
N TYR A 531 -2.93 -19.77 36.40
CA TYR A 531 -1.79 -19.21 37.14
C TYR A 531 -0.45 -19.84 36.77
N GLY A 532 -0.43 -20.90 35.94
CA GLY A 532 0.79 -21.62 35.57
C GLY A 532 1.32 -22.54 36.67
N LEU A 533 0.47 -23.02 37.58
CA LEU A 533 0.85 -24.02 38.58
C LEU A 533 0.16 -25.35 38.27
N CYS A 534 0.69 -26.46 38.79
CA CYS A 534 0.00 -27.74 38.73
C CYS A 534 -1.24 -27.68 39.60
N GLY A 535 -2.35 -28.21 39.08
CA GLY A 535 -3.51 -28.57 39.87
C GLY A 535 -4.14 -29.82 39.28
N GLU A 536 -5.45 -29.95 39.46
CA GLU A 536 -6.23 -31.11 39.05
C GLU A 536 -7.50 -30.75 38.28
N THR A 537 -8.01 -31.70 37.49
CA THR A 537 -9.35 -31.61 36.92
C THR A 537 -10.04 -32.97 36.80
N ARG A 538 -11.37 -32.96 36.72
CA ARG A 538 -12.18 -34.17 36.52
C ARG A 538 -11.83 -34.88 35.22
N SER A 539 -11.69 -36.21 35.27
CA SER A 539 -11.49 -37.04 34.07
C SER A 539 -12.65 -36.90 33.09
N LYS A 540 -13.86 -36.77 33.61
CA LYS A 540 -15.05 -36.38 32.85
C LYS A 540 -15.25 -34.88 32.97
N LEU A 541 -15.03 -34.19 31.86
CA LEU A 541 -15.25 -32.75 31.80
C LEU A 541 -16.67 -32.44 31.29
N PRO A 542 -17.31 -31.35 31.76
CA PRO A 542 -18.43 -30.75 31.06
C PRO A 542 -17.98 -30.40 29.64
N SER A 543 -18.89 -30.50 28.65
CA SER A 543 -18.58 -30.28 27.23
C SER A 543 -18.05 -28.89 26.86
N GLN A 544 -17.92 -27.97 27.83
CA GLN A 544 -17.55 -26.57 27.63
C GLN A 544 -16.32 -26.11 28.43
N SER A 545 -15.56 -27.02 29.06
CA SER A 545 -14.60 -26.61 30.09
C SER A 545 -13.31 -27.40 30.01
N CYS A 546 -12.41 -27.04 29.10
CA CYS A 546 -10.94 -27.18 29.18
C CYS A 546 -10.34 -27.16 27.79
N THR A 547 -9.18 -26.55 27.69
CA THR A 547 -8.57 -26.23 26.41
C THR A 547 -7.20 -26.89 26.34
N ARG A 548 -6.97 -27.70 25.32
CA ARG A 548 -5.94 -28.75 25.36
C ARG A 548 -4.77 -28.44 24.46
N PHE A 549 -3.55 -28.63 24.98
CA PHE A 549 -2.31 -28.57 24.23
C PHE A 549 -1.74 -29.95 24.04
N PHE A 550 -1.30 -30.22 22.83
CA PHE A 550 -0.69 -31.48 22.46
C PHE A 550 0.75 -31.23 22.04
N ASN A 551 1.46 -32.31 21.83
CA ASN A 551 2.84 -32.28 21.40
C ASN A 551 3.01 -33.25 20.25
N LEU A 552 4.03 -33.02 19.43
CA LEU A 552 4.39 -33.84 18.28
C LEU A 552 5.90 -33.98 18.22
N ALA A 553 6.39 -35.02 17.56
CA ALA A 553 7.81 -35.31 17.40
C ALA A 553 8.18 -35.58 15.93
#